data_AF-A0A9E0TWF7-F1
#
_entry.id   AF-A0A9E0TWF7-F1
#
_cell.length_a   1.000
_cell.length_b   1.000
_cell.length_c   1.000
_cell.angle_alpha   90.00
_cell.angle_beta   90.00
_cell.angle_gamma   90.00
#
_symmetry.space_group_name_H-M   'P 1'
#
loop_
_entity.id
_entity.type
_entity.pdbx_description
1 polymer ?
#
loop_
_entity_poly.entity_id
_entity_poly.type
_entity_poly.pdbx_seq_one_letter_code
_entity_poly.pdbx_strand_id
1 'polypeptide(L)'
;MTLELAAIIFLVLSLCVSAPLRLCVEFLAKMLFWIKCTLLFNAETQRRRDAENIQQQFLFLFFLLASCQNSEQSTSSSHTRCDPIDRLHTDHGLHLPAIKPATQQPYPWQTEGVGQLRAIQKDYFRCKGSNLHPPHIVLQDGKETGRFYDCAGAEKHSLPVVNGKEFIYPILLELLSEIQKQTGLPVIITSGHRCPAHNAYLDPRIKAQSSKHMIGAEVDFYVQDMQETPEKVIQIIFNFYNSQARYQGKKEYQTFSRFEKETDVVVAPWLNKEIFIKLHSKTEGRNFDNRHPYPYISIQVRFDREKNERVVFTPQQAQQFLRK
;
A
#
# COMPACT_ATOMS: atom_id res chain seq x y z
N MET A 1 9.62 13.66 30.41
CA MET A 1 9.54 13.94 31.86
C MET A 1 10.74 14.78 32.20
N THR A 2 10.57 16.05 32.55
CA THR A 2 11.69 16.96 32.81
C THR A 2 12.39 16.60 34.12
N LEU A 3 13.69 16.87 34.23
CA LEU A 3 14.50 16.62 35.43
C LEU A 3 13.87 17.22 36.71
N GLU A 4 13.13 18.31 36.59
CA GLU A 4 12.39 18.95 37.67
C GLU A 4 11.25 18.08 38.23
N LEU A 5 10.54 17.34 37.38
CA LEU A 5 9.44 16.47 37.82
C LEU A 5 9.98 15.29 38.63
N ALA A 6 11.14 14.76 38.24
CA ALA A 6 11.80 13.69 38.97
C ALA A 6 12.28 14.16 40.36
N ALA A 7 12.78 15.39 40.47
CA ALA A 7 13.20 15.97 41.75
C ALA A 7 12.00 16.18 42.71
N ILE A 8 10.86 16.65 42.20
CA ILE A 8 9.63 16.82 43.00
C ILE A 8 9.11 15.47 43.49
N ILE A 9 9.07 14.45 42.64
CA ILE A 9 8.63 13.10 43.02
C ILE A 9 9.56 12.53 44.10
N PHE A 10 10.87 12.71 43.97
CA PHE A 10 11.83 12.24 44.95
C PHE A 10 11.67 12.94 46.31
N LEU A 11 11.44 14.26 46.31
CA LEU A 11 11.21 15.04 47.52
C LEU A 11 9.91 14.59 48.24
N VAL A 12 8.82 14.37 47.49
CA VAL A 12 7.53 13.91 48.04
C VAL A 12 7.66 12.49 48.61
N LEU A 13 8.37 11.60 47.93
CA LEU A 13 8.62 10.25 48.43
C LEU A 13 9.47 10.26 49.72
N SER A 14 10.45 11.16 49.83
CA SER A 14 11.28 11.29 51.04
C SER A 14 10.49 11.79 52.26
N LEU A 15 9.51 12.68 52.04
CA LEU A 15 8.65 13.23 53.09
C LEU A 15 7.62 12.21 53.59
N CYS A 16 7.23 11.23 52.76
CA CYS A 16 6.25 10.21 53.14
C CYS A 16 6.80 9.06 54.00
N VAL A 17 8.11 9.01 54.26
CA VAL A 17 8.73 7.96 55.09
C VAL A 17 8.37 8.09 56.59
N SER A 18 7.93 9.27 57.03
CA SER A 18 7.69 9.57 58.46
C SER A 18 6.27 10.06 58.80
N ALA A 19 5.37 10.13 57.81
CA ALA A 19 4.00 10.60 58.00
C ALA A 19 2.99 9.43 58.07
N PRO A 20 1.86 9.59 58.80
CA PRO A 20 0.78 8.60 58.80
C PRO A 20 0.23 8.41 57.38
N LEU A 21 0.06 7.15 56.96
CA LEU A 21 -0.35 6.76 55.60
C LEU A 21 -1.56 7.56 55.07
N ARG A 22 -2.52 7.88 55.94
CA ARG A 22 -3.74 8.63 55.60
C ARG A 22 -3.45 10.07 55.11
N LEU A 23 -2.48 10.75 55.70
CA LEU A 23 -2.07 12.10 55.29
C LEU A 23 -1.31 12.08 53.95
N CYS A 24 -0.49 11.06 53.71
CA CYS A 24 0.21 10.88 52.44
C CYS A 24 -0.77 10.66 51.27
N VAL A 25 -1.83 9.87 51.48
CA VAL A 25 -2.84 9.61 50.43
C VAL A 25 -3.62 10.87 50.07
N GLU A 26 -4.06 11.67 51.06
CA GLU A 26 -4.76 12.94 50.78
C GLU A 26 -3.86 13.96 50.08
N PHE A 27 -2.58 14.04 50.45
CA PHE A 27 -1.63 14.93 49.81
C PHE A 27 -1.34 14.52 48.35
N LEU A 28 -1.14 13.22 48.09
CA LEU A 28 -0.98 12.69 46.74
C LEU A 28 -2.20 12.97 45.86
N ALA A 29 -3.42 12.80 46.38
CA ALA A 29 -4.64 13.08 45.63
C ALA A 29 -4.75 14.57 45.24
N LYS A 30 -4.44 15.49 46.16
CA LYS A 30 -4.44 16.94 45.87
C LYS A 30 -3.35 17.34 44.88
N MET A 31 -2.15 16.75 44.99
CA MET A 31 -1.05 17.00 44.07
C MET A 31 -1.36 16.49 42.65
N LEU A 32 -1.92 15.28 42.52
CA LEU A 32 -2.33 14.74 41.23
C LEU A 32 -3.44 15.57 40.58
N PHE A 33 -4.39 16.07 41.37
CA PHE A 33 -5.42 16.98 40.89
C PHE A 33 -4.81 18.29 40.37
N TRP A 34 -3.86 18.89 41.11
CA TRP A 34 -3.17 20.10 40.70
C TRP A 34 -2.35 19.90 39.41
N ILE A 35 -1.60 18.80 39.31
CA ILE A 35 -0.85 18.45 38.08
C ILE A 35 -1.81 18.32 36.89
N LYS A 36 -2.96 17.64 37.07
CA LYS A 36 -3.96 17.50 36.01
C LYS A 36 -4.52 18.86 35.57
N CYS A 37 -4.82 19.76 36.52
CA CYS A 37 -5.29 21.11 36.20
C CYS A 37 -4.22 21.93 35.45
N THR A 38 -2.95 21.87 35.87
CA THR A 38 -1.85 22.59 35.21
C THR A 38 -1.58 22.06 33.81
N LEU A 39 -1.64 20.74 33.60
CA LEU A 39 -1.50 20.14 32.27
C LEU A 39 -2.66 20.52 31.34
N LEU A 40 -3.89 20.56 31.84
CA LEU A 40 -5.05 21.01 31.05
C LEU A 40 -4.94 22.50 30.69
N PHE A 41 -4.51 23.34 31.62
CA PHE A 41 -4.31 24.77 31.36
C PHE A 41 -3.17 25.03 30.36
N ASN A 42 -2.08 24.27 30.43
CA ASN A 42 -1.01 24.33 29.44
C ASN A 42 -1.46 23.83 28.06
N ALA A 43 -2.29 22.79 27.99
CA ALA A 43 -2.84 22.31 26.72
C ALA A 43 -3.82 23.31 26.07
N GLU A 44 -4.58 24.05 26.88
CA GLU A 44 -5.47 25.12 26.42
C GLU A 44 -4.68 26.33 25.89
N THR A 45 -3.63 26.74 26.61
CA THR A 45 -2.78 27.88 26.22
C THR A 45 -1.88 27.55 25.02
N GLN A 46 -1.45 26.29 24.87
CA GLN A 46 -0.76 25.83 23.66
C GLN A 46 -1.70 25.86 22.45
N ARG A 47 -2.94 25.37 22.58
CA ARG A 47 -3.95 25.44 21.50
C ARG A 47 -4.28 26.88 21.06
N ARG A 48 -4.32 27.84 22.00
CA ARG A 48 -4.49 29.26 21.66
C ARG A 48 -3.29 29.84 20.91
N ARG A 49 -2.06 29.51 21.33
CA ARG A 49 -0.83 29.93 20.61
C ARG A 49 -0.73 29.32 19.23
N ASP A 50 -1.10 28.06 19.06
CA ASP A 50 -1.10 27.40 17.76
C ASP A 50 -2.16 27.99 16.82
N ALA A 51 -3.34 28.37 17.34
CA ALA A 51 -4.39 29.04 16.57
C ALA A 51 -3.97 30.44 16.09
N GLU A 52 -3.31 31.24 16.93
CA GLU A 52 -2.77 32.55 16.54
C GLU A 52 -1.65 32.43 15.48
N ASN A 53 -0.81 31.40 15.60
CA ASN A 53 0.27 31.14 14.63
C ASN A 53 -0.28 30.67 13.27
N ILE A 54 -1.33 29.85 13.26
CA ILE A 54 -2.05 29.46 12.04
C ILE A 54 -2.67 30.69 11.37
N GLN A 55 -3.28 31.61 12.15
CA GLN A 55 -3.87 32.82 11.59
C GLN A 55 -2.82 33.76 10.98
N GLN A 56 -1.63 33.88 11.60
CA GLN A 56 -0.50 34.63 11.02
C GLN A 56 0.05 33.97 9.75
N GLN A 57 0.12 32.64 9.69
CA GLN A 57 0.56 31.91 8.50
C GLN A 57 -0.43 32.06 7.32
N PHE A 58 -1.74 32.05 7.59
CA PHE A 58 -2.75 32.31 6.56
C PHE A 58 -2.69 33.75 6.03
N LEU A 59 -2.43 34.74 6.90
CA LEU A 59 -2.26 36.14 6.48
C LEU A 59 -1.02 36.33 5.59
N PHE A 60 0.08 35.64 5.91
CA PHE A 60 1.30 35.68 5.11
C PHE A 60 1.12 35.00 3.74
N LEU A 61 0.40 33.88 3.69
CA LEU A 61 0.06 33.19 2.44
C LEU A 61 -0.84 34.05 1.54
N PHE A 62 -1.80 34.80 2.12
CA PHE A 62 -2.66 35.70 1.36
C PHE A 62 -1.89 36.88 0.75
N PHE A 63 -0.88 37.41 1.45
CA PHE A 63 0.02 38.45 0.91
C PHE A 63 0.93 37.93 -0.21
N LEU A 64 1.38 36.67 -0.14
CA LEU A 64 2.18 36.06 -1.20
C LEU A 64 1.37 35.82 -2.47
N LEU A 65 0.07 35.52 -2.35
CA LEU A 65 -0.81 35.29 -3.49
C LEU A 65 -1.32 36.60 -4.15
N ALA A 66 -1.31 37.72 -3.41
CA ALA A 66 -1.72 39.03 -3.93
C ALA A 66 -0.62 39.76 -4.74
N SER A 67 0.64 39.29 -4.72
CA SER A 67 1.77 39.93 -5.42
C SER A 67 1.98 39.47 -6.87
N CYS A 68 1.08 38.66 -7.44
CA CYS A 68 1.12 38.29 -8.85
C CYS A 68 0.21 39.19 -9.71
N GLN A 69 0.45 40.50 -9.69
CA GLN A 69 0.06 41.40 -10.76
C GLN A 69 1.30 42.13 -11.26
N ASN A 70 2.00 41.50 -12.20
CA ASN A 70 2.91 42.21 -13.10
C ASN A 70 2.80 41.54 -14.46
N SER A 71 2.24 42.28 -15.42
CA SER A 71 3.04 42.99 -16.43
C SER A 71 3.54 41.99 -17.45
N GLU A 72 2.70 41.73 -18.45
CA GLU A 72 3.09 41.11 -19.71
C GLU A 72 4.16 41.97 -20.38
N GLN A 73 5.41 41.78 -19.98
CA GLN A 73 6.57 42.27 -20.69
C GLN A 73 7.35 41.05 -21.16
N SER A 74 7.07 40.75 -22.42
CA SER A 74 7.74 39.81 -23.32
C SER A 74 9.25 39.74 -23.11
N THR A 75 9.69 38.73 -22.37
CA THR A 75 11.08 38.26 -22.41
C THR A 75 11.14 36.93 -23.14
N SER A 76 11.54 37.05 -24.41
CA SER A 76 12.32 36.09 -25.20
C SER A 76 12.64 34.76 -24.50
N SER A 77 11.79 33.77 -24.71
CA SER A 77 12.20 32.38 -24.55
C SER A 77 13.20 32.05 -25.65
N SER A 78 14.25 31.32 -25.28
CA SER A 78 15.12 30.63 -26.22
C SER A 78 14.27 29.66 -27.02
N HIS A 79 13.78 30.13 -28.16
CA HIS A 79 13.06 29.34 -29.13
C HIS A 79 13.97 28.18 -29.55
N THR A 80 13.58 26.96 -29.20
CA THR A 80 13.71 25.86 -30.15
C THR A 80 13.19 26.43 -31.47
N ARG A 81 14.06 26.70 -32.44
CA ARG A 81 13.65 27.04 -33.80
C ARG A 81 12.97 25.80 -34.35
N CYS A 82 11.69 25.63 -34.01
CA CYS A 82 10.77 25.01 -34.92
C CYS A 82 10.70 26.00 -36.08
N ASP A 83 11.39 25.67 -37.17
CA ASP A 83 11.14 26.37 -38.42
C ASP A 83 9.62 26.33 -38.64
N PRO A 84 8.98 27.49 -38.92
CA PRO A 84 7.57 27.49 -39.25
C PRO A 84 7.38 26.50 -40.40
N ILE A 85 6.53 25.50 -40.17
CA ILE A 85 6.11 24.60 -41.25
C ILE A 85 5.20 25.45 -42.13
N ASP A 86 5.80 26.11 -43.12
CA ASP A 86 5.09 26.83 -44.17
C ASP A 86 4.35 25.79 -44.99
N ARG A 87 3.06 25.62 -44.70
CA ARG A 87 2.17 24.84 -45.55
C ARG A 87 2.10 25.53 -46.90
N LEU A 88 2.49 24.83 -47.95
CA LEU A 88 2.35 25.33 -49.31
C LEU A 88 0.85 25.61 -49.56
N HIS A 89 0.52 26.63 -50.34
CA HIS A 89 -0.89 26.89 -50.71
C HIS A 89 -1.57 25.72 -51.45
N THR A 90 -0.78 24.73 -51.87
CA THR A 90 -1.23 23.46 -52.47
C THR A 90 -1.48 22.35 -51.44
N ASP A 91 -1.17 22.56 -50.15
CA ASP A 91 -1.49 21.61 -49.09
C ASP A 91 -3.00 21.64 -48.83
N HIS A 92 -3.70 20.68 -49.42
CA HIS A 92 -5.08 20.41 -49.08
C HIS A 92 -5.12 19.57 -47.80
N GLY A 93 -5.83 20.05 -46.78
CA GLY A 93 -6.10 19.27 -45.59
C GLY A 93 -6.87 18.01 -45.97
N LEU A 94 -6.22 16.85 -45.89
CA LEU A 94 -6.92 15.57 -46.00
C LEU A 94 -7.83 15.46 -44.77
N HIS A 95 -9.13 15.62 -44.99
CA HIS A 95 -10.13 15.34 -43.98
C HIS A 95 -10.19 13.83 -43.76
N LEU A 96 -9.29 13.32 -42.93
CA LEU A 96 -9.34 11.94 -42.49
C LEU A 96 -10.62 11.78 -41.64
N PRO A 97 -11.52 10.84 -41.99
CA PRO A 97 -12.65 10.54 -41.11
C PRO A 97 -12.11 10.15 -39.74
N ALA A 98 -12.82 10.53 -38.68
CA ALA A 98 -12.46 10.14 -37.31
C ALA A 98 -12.26 8.62 -37.26
N ILE A 99 -11.04 8.20 -36.90
CA ILE A 99 -10.72 6.78 -36.73
C ILE A 99 -11.61 6.27 -35.61
N LYS A 100 -12.64 5.50 -35.96
CA LYS A 100 -13.45 4.81 -34.96
C LYS A 100 -12.54 3.80 -34.28
N PRO A 101 -12.43 3.80 -32.94
CA PRO A 101 -11.69 2.76 -32.23
C PRO A 101 -12.26 1.41 -32.66
N ALA A 102 -11.44 0.57 -33.27
CA ALA A 102 -11.86 -0.78 -33.62
C ALA A 102 -12.06 -1.55 -32.33
N THR A 103 -13.26 -2.09 -32.10
CA THR A 103 -13.50 -3.03 -31.01
C THR A 103 -12.63 -4.25 -31.27
N GLN A 104 -11.59 -4.44 -30.46
CA GLN A 104 -10.69 -5.58 -30.58
C GLN A 104 -11.52 -6.86 -30.30
N GLN A 105 -11.73 -7.67 -31.33
CA GLN A 105 -12.30 -8.99 -31.15
C GLN A 105 -11.32 -9.83 -30.33
N PRO A 106 -11.80 -10.58 -29.31
CA PRO A 106 -10.92 -11.44 -28.54
C PRO A 106 -10.29 -12.50 -29.47
N TYR A 107 -9.03 -12.84 -29.21
CA TYR A 107 -8.38 -13.92 -29.96
C TYR A 107 -9.07 -15.27 -29.63
N PRO A 108 -9.08 -16.26 -30.55
CA PRO A 108 -9.73 -17.55 -30.33
C PRO A 108 -9.24 -18.33 -29.10
N TRP A 109 -8.00 -18.10 -28.66
CA TRP A 109 -7.40 -18.72 -27.48
C TRP A 109 -7.48 -17.84 -26.22
N GLN A 110 -8.02 -16.62 -26.34
CA GLN A 110 -8.16 -15.71 -25.21
C GLN A 110 -9.35 -16.17 -24.38
N THR A 111 -9.12 -16.47 -23.10
CA THR A 111 -10.18 -16.81 -22.17
C THR A 111 -11.19 -15.68 -22.12
N GLU A 112 -12.48 -16.01 -22.22
CA GLU A 112 -13.56 -15.03 -22.12
C GLU A 112 -13.41 -14.26 -20.81
N GLY A 113 -13.26 -12.95 -20.93
CA GLY A 113 -13.27 -12.06 -19.79
C GLY A 113 -14.68 -11.53 -19.50
N VAL A 114 -14.77 -10.55 -18.60
CA VAL A 114 -16.06 -9.95 -18.26
C VAL A 114 -16.29 -8.74 -19.17
N GLY A 115 -17.24 -8.88 -20.09
CA GLY A 115 -17.53 -7.85 -21.08
C GLY A 115 -16.33 -7.59 -21.98
N GLN A 116 -15.80 -6.37 -21.94
CA GLN A 116 -14.63 -5.97 -22.72
C GLN A 116 -13.29 -6.15 -21.97
N LEU A 117 -13.34 -6.53 -20.69
CA LEU A 117 -12.14 -6.64 -19.87
C LEU A 117 -11.48 -7.99 -20.06
N ARG A 118 -10.15 -8.03 -20.13
CA ARG A 118 -9.39 -9.29 -20.22
C ARG A 118 -9.50 -10.07 -18.91
N ALA A 119 -9.67 -11.39 -18.99
CA ALA A 119 -9.65 -12.24 -17.81
C ALA A 119 -8.30 -12.13 -17.07
N ILE A 120 -8.34 -12.15 -15.74
CA ILE A 120 -7.14 -12.14 -14.91
C ILE A 120 -6.48 -13.50 -14.99
N GLN A 121 -5.31 -13.53 -15.59
CA GLN A 121 -4.51 -14.75 -15.77
C GLN A 121 -3.33 -14.76 -14.78
N LYS A 122 -2.74 -15.94 -14.59
CA LYS A 122 -1.54 -16.10 -13.75
C LYS A 122 -0.39 -15.19 -14.17
N ASP A 123 -0.30 -14.82 -15.45
CA ASP A 123 0.76 -13.96 -15.98
C ASP A 123 0.77 -12.55 -15.39
N TYR A 124 -0.38 -12.06 -14.91
CA TYR A 124 -0.46 -10.77 -14.20
C TYR A 124 0.26 -10.80 -12.84
N PHE A 125 0.57 -11.99 -12.33
CA PHE A 125 1.31 -12.17 -11.09
C PHE A 125 2.81 -12.31 -11.32
N ARG A 126 3.33 -12.16 -12.53
CA ARG A 126 4.78 -12.30 -12.75
C ARG A 126 5.57 -11.21 -12.02
N CYS A 127 6.82 -11.54 -11.70
CA CYS A 127 7.76 -10.61 -11.08
C CYS A 127 7.93 -9.36 -11.94
N LYS A 128 7.83 -8.19 -11.31
CA LYS A 128 7.92 -6.88 -11.96
C LYS A 128 9.27 -6.19 -11.82
N GLY A 129 10.27 -6.89 -11.30
CA GLY A 129 11.62 -6.35 -11.19
C GLY A 129 12.17 -5.86 -12.53
N SER A 130 13.04 -4.86 -12.47
CA SER A 130 13.72 -4.32 -13.64
C SER A 130 15.20 -4.12 -13.35
N ASN A 131 16.07 -4.61 -14.23
CA ASN A 131 17.51 -4.34 -14.17
C ASN A 131 17.86 -2.87 -14.48
N LEU A 132 16.87 -2.08 -14.92
CA LEU A 132 17.00 -0.63 -15.11
C LEU A 132 16.80 0.14 -13.81
N HIS A 133 16.31 -0.52 -12.75
CA HIS A 133 16.19 0.13 -11.45
C HIS A 133 17.58 0.44 -10.87
N PRO A 134 17.76 1.64 -10.28
CA PRO A 134 19.01 1.98 -9.62
C PRO A 134 19.25 1.06 -8.42
N PRO A 135 20.50 0.79 -8.01
CA PRO A 135 20.77 -0.03 -6.84
C PRO A 135 20.14 0.57 -5.58
N HIS A 136 19.51 -0.28 -4.75
CA HIS A 136 19.01 0.12 -3.45
C HIS A 136 20.15 0.00 -2.43
N ILE A 137 20.63 1.14 -1.97
CA ILE A 137 21.72 1.25 -1.01
C ILE A 137 21.15 1.47 0.38
N VAL A 138 21.48 0.58 1.32
CA VAL A 138 21.13 0.71 2.73
C VAL A 138 22.31 1.33 3.47
N LEU A 139 22.04 2.44 4.13
CA LEU A 139 23.03 3.16 4.94
C LEU A 139 22.74 2.96 6.43
N GLN A 140 23.77 2.69 7.21
CA GLN A 140 23.74 2.71 8.68
C GLN A 140 24.88 3.61 9.16
N ASP A 141 24.56 4.63 9.95
CA ASP A 141 25.52 5.64 10.44
C ASP A 141 26.36 6.28 9.32
N GLY A 142 25.70 6.55 8.17
CA GLY A 142 26.33 7.12 6.98
C GLY A 142 27.25 6.17 6.19
N LYS A 143 27.38 4.91 6.61
CA LYS A 143 28.16 3.88 5.91
C LYS A 143 27.25 2.91 5.18
N GLU A 144 27.66 2.52 3.97
CA GLU A 144 26.98 1.49 3.19
C GLU A 144 27.08 0.13 3.90
N THR A 145 25.94 -0.42 4.32
CA THR A 145 25.85 -1.74 4.94
C THR A 145 25.28 -2.80 4.01
N GLY A 146 24.60 -2.39 2.95
CA GLY A 146 24.06 -3.30 1.95
C GLY A 146 23.78 -2.60 0.64
N ARG A 147 24.01 -3.35 -0.45
CA ARG A 147 23.66 -2.94 -1.81
C ARG A 147 22.87 -4.04 -2.47
N PHE A 148 21.64 -3.71 -2.83
CA PHE A 148 20.72 -4.65 -3.47
C PHE A 148 20.47 -4.21 -4.90
N TYR A 149 20.59 -5.15 -5.82
CA TYR A 149 20.25 -4.94 -7.22
C TYR A 149 18.93 -5.64 -7.50
N ASP A 150 18.10 -5.00 -8.30
CA ASP A 150 16.85 -5.62 -8.71
C ASP A 150 17.08 -6.73 -9.75
N CYS A 151 16.09 -7.59 -9.93
CA CYS A 151 16.09 -8.61 -10.97
C CYS A 151 15.57 -8.05 -12.31
N ALA A 152 15.62 -8.83 -13.39
CA ALA A 152 15.04 -8.43 -14.69
C ALA A 152 13.60 -8.96 -14.91
N GLY A 153 12.84 -9.08 -13.81
CA GLY A 153 11.42 -9.42 -13.82
C GLY A 153 11.03 -10.70 -14.56
N ALA A 154 9.92 -10.63 -15.27
CA ALA A 154 9.30 -11.72 -16.03
C ALA A 154 10.15 -12.26 -17.19
N GLU A 155 11.17 -11.53 -17.63
CA GLU A 155 12.06 -11.98 -18.72
C GLU A 155 13.01 -13.08 -18.24
N LYS A 156 13.50 -12.98 -17.00
CA LYS A 156 14.45 -13.92 -16.40
C LYS A 156 13.82 -14.96 -15.47
N HIS A 157 12.60 -14.72 -15.01
CA HIS A 157 11.98 -15.54 -13.97
C HIS A 157 10.58 -16.01 -14.38
N SER A 158 10.25 -17.25 -14.02
CA SER A 158 8.90 -17.77 -14.12
C SER A 158 8.11 -17.41 -12.87
N LEU A 159 6.84 -17.80 -12.84
CA LEU A 159 6.11 -17.95 -11.57
C LEU A 159 6.73 -19.10 -10.75
N PRO A 160 6.38 -19.25 -9.46
CA PRO A 160 6.75 -20.43 -8.68
C PRO A 160 6.36 -21.71 -9.40
N VAL A 161 7.22 -22.72 -9.35
CA VAL A 161 7.04 -23.99 -10.05
C VAL A 161 6.65 -25.07 -9.04
N VAL A 162 5.45 -25.64 -9.19
CA VAL A 162 4.97 -26.77 -8.40
C VAL A 162 4.72 -27.93 -9.36
N ASN A 163 5.32 -29.09 -9.08
CA ASN A 163 5.20 -30.29 -9.93
C ASN A 163 5.56 -30.03 -11.41
N GLY A 164 6.59 -29.21 -11.65
CA GLY A 164 7.07 -28.88 -12.99
C GLY A 164 6.21 -27.88 -13.78
N LYS A 165 5.18 -27.29 -13.15
CA LYS A 165 4.33 -26.28 -13.79
C LYS A 165 4.35 -24.97 -12.99
N GLU A 166 4.30 -23.85 -13.70
CA GLU A 166 4.06 -22.55 -13.08
C GLU A 166 2.75 -22.54 -12.29
N PHE A 167 2.80 -21.98 -11.09
CA PHE A 167 1.76 -22.07 -10.09
C PHE A 167 1.52 -20.72 -9.43
N ILE A 168 0.25 -20.40 -9.26
CA ILE A 168 -0.28 -19.33 -8.40
C ILE A 168 -1.50 -19.94 -7.70
N TYR A 169 -1.74 -19.55 -6.45
CA TYR A 169 -2.88 -20.07 -5.69
C TYR A 169 -4.21 -19.72 -6.38
N PRO A 170 -5.06 -20.71 -6.73
CA PRO A 170 -6.28 -20.48 -7.49
C PRO A 170 -7.23 -19.47 -6.85
N ILE A 171 -7.31 -19.44 -5.51
CA ILE A 171 -8.19 -18.50 -4.79
C ILE A 171 -7.86 -17.03 -5.10
N LEU A 172 -6.60 -16.68 -5.36
CA LEU A 172 -6.24 -15.31 -5.74
C LEU A 172 -6.82 -14.95 -7.12
N LEU A 173 -6.74 -15.87 -8.09
CA LEU A 173 -7.32 -15.66 -9.42
C LEU A 173 -8.84 -15.55 -9.36
N GLU A 174 -9.50 -16.41 -8.59
CA GLU A 174 -10.94 -16.41 -8.42
C GLU A 174 -11.45 -15.12 -7.77
N LEU A 175 -10.79 -14.65 -6.69
CA LEU A 175 -11.18 -13.43 -5.99
C LEU A 175 -11.03 -12.19 -6.88
N LEU A 176 -9.89 -12.04 -7.55
CA LEU A 176 -9.68 -10.89 -8.43
C LEU A 176 -10.62 -10.92 -9.64
N SER A 177 -10.88 -12.12 -10.19
CA SER A 177 -11.84 -12.28 -11.30
C SER A 177 -13.27 -11.96 -10.87
N GLU A 178 -13.67 -12.34 -9.65
CA GLU A 178 -14.99 -11.98 -9.12
C GLU A 178 -15.10 -10.46 -8.89
N ILE A 179 -14.05 -9.81 -8.38
CA ILE A 179 -14.01 -8.35 -8.25
C ILE A 179 -14.20 -7.70 -9.62
N GLN A 180 -13.45 -8.14 -10.63
CA GLN A 180 -13.60 -7.63 -11.98
C GLN A 180 -15.01 -7.87 -12.54
N LYS A 181 -15.60 -9.03 -12.24
CA LYS A 181 -16.96 -9.38 -12.67
C LYS A 181 -18.04 -8.50 -12.07
N GLN A 182 -17.97 -8.26 -10.77
CA GLN A 182 -18.96 -7.50 -10.03
C GLN A 182 -18.86 -6.00 -10.31
N THR A 183 -17.63 -5.50 -10.51
CA THR A 183 -17.40 -4.07 -10.74
C THR A 183 -17.50 -3.70 -12.22
N GLY A 184 -17.22 -4.61 -13.13
CA GLY A 184 -17.04 -4.29 -14.55
C GLY A 184 -15.84 -3.36 -14.80
N LEU A 185 -14.88 -3.30 -13.86
CA LEU A 185 -13.73 -2.40 -13.90
C LEU A 185 -12.39 -3.17 -13.90
N PRO A 186 -11.33 -2.63 -14.51
CA PRO A 186 -10.00 -3.24 -14.50
C PRO A 186 -9.44 -3.39 -13.08
N VAL A 187 -8.94 -4.59 -12.77
CA VAL A 187 -8.19 -4.86 -11.55
C VAL A 187 -6.70 -4.71 -11.86
N ILE A 188 -6.04 -3.73 -11.25
CA ILE A 188 -4.63 -3.44 -11.44
C ILE A 188 -3.82 -4.10 -10.33
N ILE A 189 -3.24 -5.26 -10.64
CA ILE A 189 -2.27 -5.93 -9.76
C ILE A 189 -0.99 -5.09 -9.75
N THR A 190 -0.60 -4.55 -8.60
CA THR A 190 0.63 -3.77 -8.43
C THR A 190 1.82 -4.68 -8.14
N SER A 191 1.64 -5.72 -7.33
CA SER A 191 2.68 -6.72 -7.04
C SER A 191 2.07 -8.12 -6.90
N GLY A 192 2.67 -9.10 -7.58
CA GLY A 192 2.26 -10.51 -7.53
C GLY A 192 3.37 -11.38 -6.94
N HIS A 193 3.88 -12.33 -7.71
CA HIS A 193 5.10 -13.05 -7.36
C HIS A 193 6.31 -12.11 -7.34
N ARG A 194 7.17 -12.24 -6.31
CA ARG A 194 8.47 -11.60 -6.24
C ARG A 194 9.55 -12.67 -6.17
N CYS A 195 10.56 -12.65 -7.04
CA CYS A 195 11.71 -13.52 -6.81
C CYS A 195 12.51 -13.04 -5.56
N PRO A 196 13.34 -13.88 -4.93
CA PRO A 196 14.13 -13.50 -3.76
C PRO A 196 14.98 -12.24 -3.98
N ALA A 197 15.59 -12.08 -5.16
CA ALA A 197 16.40 -10.91 -5.48
C ALA A 197 15.56 -9.63 -5.49
N HIS A 198 14.42 -9.65 -6.21
CA HIS A 198 13.50 -8.51 -6.27
C HIS A 198 12.87 -8.21 -4.91
N ASN A 199 12.51 -9.24 -4.13
CA ASN A 199 11.96 -9.05 -2.80
C ASN A 199 12.99 -8.40 -1.85
N ALA A 200 14.25 -8.85 -1.87
CA ALA A 200 15.33 -8.24 -1.10
C ALA A 200 15.65 -6.82 -1.57
N TYR A 201 15.53 -6.54 -2.87
CA TYR A 201 15.64 -5.21 -3.43
C TYR A 201 14.54 -4.27 -2.92
N LEU A 202 13.28 -4.72 -2.87
CA LEU A 202 12.15 -3.90 -2.39
C LEU A 202 12.20 -3.68 -0.89
N ASP A 203 12.53 -4.71 -0.11
CA ASP A 203 12.60 -4.65 1.34
C ASP A 203 13.72 -5.55 1.87
N PRO A 204 14.88 -4.98 2.24
CA PRO A 204 16.03 -5.75 2.69
C PRO A 204 15.90 -6.24 4.14
N ARG A 205 14.83 -5.86 4.87
CA ARG A 205 14.63 -6.26 6.27
C ARG A 205 14.44 -7.77 6.38
N ILE A 206 14.98 -8.38 7.44
CA ILE A 206 14.85 -9.83 7.71
C ILE A 206 13.39 -10.29 7.70
N LYS A 207 12.47 -9.46 8.24
CA LYS A 207 11.03 -9.77 8.26
C LYS A 207 10.42 -9.94 6.86
N ALA A 208 10.96 -9.27 5.84
CA ALA A 208 10.46 -9.34 4.48
C ALA A 208 10.97 -10.57 3.72
N GLN A 209 12.01 -11.24 4.22
CA GLN A 209 12.57 -12.45 3.58
C GLN A 209 11.63 -13.66 3.65
N SER A 210 10.56 -13.59 4.43
CA SER A 210 9.49 -14.60 4.51
C SER A 210 8.18 -14.16 3.86
N SER A 211 8.25 -13.18 2.94
CA SER A 211 7.13 -12.66 2.17
C SER A 211 6.39 -13.75 1.39
N LYS A 212 5.06 -13.70 1.40
CA LYS A 212 4.23 -14.68 0.69
C LYS A 212 4.16 -14.41 -0.81
N HIS A 213 4.53 -13.21 -1.25
CA HIS A 213 4.77 -12.93 -2.67
C HIS A 213 5.83 -13.89 -3.25
N MET A 214 6.83 -14.30 -2.48
CA MET A 214 7.91 -15.17 -2.97
C MET A 214 7.43 -16.59 -3.33
N ILE A 215 6.33 -17.04 -2.75
CA ILE A 215 5.72 -18.34 -3.06
C ILE A 215 4.41 -18.21 -3.86
N GLY A 216 4.13 -17.02 -4.42
CA GLY A 216 2.92 -16.76 -5.21
C GLY A 216 1.63 -16.79 -4.40
N ALA A 217 1.72 -16.67 -3.06
CA ALA A 217 0.61 -16.75 -2.12
C ALA A 217 0.14 -15.36 -1.64
N GLU A 218 0.53 -14.30 -2.34
CA GLU A 218 0.17 -12.92 -1.99
C GLU A 218 0.03 -12.06 -3.23
N VAL A 219 -0.87 -11.10 -3.18
CA VAL A 219 -1.10 -10.12 -4.24
C VAL A 219 -1.47 -8.77 -3.67
N ASP A 220 -0.85 -7.73 -4.22
CA ASP A 220 -1.18 -6.33 -3.98
C ASP A 220 -1.89 -5.78 -5.22
N PHE A 221 -3.03 -5.10 -5.04
CA PHE A 221 -3.81 -4.57 -6.15
C PHE A 221 -4.71 -3.40 -5.76
N TYR A 222 -5.23 -2.71 -6.78
CA TYR A 222 -6.37 -1.80 -6.65
C TYR A 222 -7.31 -1.97 -7.85
N VAL A 223 -8.52 -1.41 -7.75
CA VAL A 223 -9.49 -1.43 -8.85
C VAL A 223 -9.52 -0.04 -9.48
N GLN A 224 -9.31 0.03 -10.79
CA GLN A 224 -9.36 1.28 -11.53
C GLN A 224 -10.76 1.90 -11.40
N ASP A 225 -10.82 3.20 -11.18
CA ASP A 225 -12.04 4.00 -10.94
C ASP A 225 -12.80 3.66 -9.63
N MET A 226 -12.20 2.85 -8.76
CA MET A 226 -12.66 2.59 -7.39
C MET A 226 -11.55 2.80 -6.35
N GLN A 227 -10.51 3.55 -6.70
CA GLN A 227 -9.32 3.77 -5.88
C GLN A 227 -9.64 4.41 -4.52
N GLU A 228 -10.64 5.27 -4.47
CA GLU A 228 -11.06 6.00 -3.27
C GLU A 228 -12.12 5.25 -2.44
N THR A 229 -12.55 4.07 -2.88
CA THR A 229 -13.53 3.24 -2.15
C THR A 229 -13.08 1.77 -2.02
N PRO A 230 -11.88 1.49 -1.49
CA PRO A 230 -11.35 0.13 -1.38
C PRO A 230 -12.21 -0.79 -0.49
N GLU A 231 -12.98 -0.25 0.45
CA GLU A 231 -13.86 -1.01 1.35
C GLU A 231 -14.99 -1.70 0.58
N LYS A 232 -15.48 -1.09 -0.52
CA LYS A 232 -16.47 -1.73 -1.39
C LYS A 232 -15.88 -2.97 -2.07
N VAL A 233 -14.61 -2.91 -2.46
CA VAL A 233 -13.89 -4.04 -3.03
C VAL A 233 -13.72 -5.16 -1.99
N ILE A 234 -13.39 -4.81 -0.75
CA ILE A 234 -13.34 -5.77 0.36
C ILE A 234 -14.70 -6.42 0.62
N GLN A 235 -15.80 -5.67 0.53
CA GLN A 235 -17.14 -6.22 0.67
C GLN A 235 -17.47 -7.23 -0.44
N ILE A 236 -17.00 -7.01 -1.67
CA ILE A 236 -17.14 -7.99 -2.77
C ILE A 236 -16.41 -9.29 -2.41
N ILE A 237 -15.21 -9.22 -1.82
CA ILE A 237 -14.48 -10.40 -1.35
C ILE A 237 -15.29 -11.15 -0.28
N PHE A 238 -15.89 -10.46 0.68
CA PHE A 238 -16.74 -11.11 1.69
C PHE A 238 -17.96 -11.78 1.05
N ASN A 239 -18.60 -11.10 0.10
CA ASN A 239 -19.77 -11.62 -0.60
C ASN A 239 -19.42 -12.87 -1.43
N PHE A 240 -18.23 -12.94 -2.02
CA PHE A 240 -17.76 -14.15 -2.71
C PHE A 240 -17.77 -15.38 -1.79
N TYR A 241 -17.26 -15.26 -0.57
CA TYR A 241 -17.28 -16.39 0.37
C TYR A 241 -18.68 -16.79 0.81
N ASN A 242 -19.62 -15.84 0.85
CA ASN A 242 -21.00 -16.09 1.24
C ASN A 242 -21.86 -16.67 0.11
N SER A 243 -21.55 -16.35 -1.15
CA SER A 243 -22.35 -16.76 -2.32
C SER A 243 -21.91 -18.09 -2.93
N GLN A 244 -20.66 -18.49 -2.76
CA GLN A 244 -20.12 -19.69 -3.38
C GLN A 244 -20.59 -20.96 -2.67
N ALA A 245 -21.26 -21.85 -3.41
CA ALA A 245 -21.83 -23.10 -2.90
C ALA A 245 -20.82 -23.95 -2.10
N ARG A 246 -19.55 -23.97 -2.52
CA ARG A 246 -18.47 -24.74 -1.86
C ARG A 246 -18.15 -24.29 -0.43
N TYR A 247 -18.53 -23.07 -0.04
CA TYR A 247 -18.35 -22.52 1.31
C TYR A 247 -19.65 -22.51 2.13
N GLN A 248 -20.78 -22.92 1.55
CA GLN A 248 -22.07 -22.90 2.23
C GLN A 248 -22.03 -23.76 3.50
N GLY A 249 -22.44 -23.17 4.62
CA GLY A 249 -22.43 -23.82 5.94
C GLY A 249 -21.06 -23.89 6.63
N LYS A 250 -19.98 -23.45 5.98
CA LYS A 250 -18.61 -23.47 6.53
C LYS A 250 -18.25 -22.11 7.12
N LYS A 251 -18.67 -21.87 8.37
CA LYS A 251 -18.52 -20.58 9.06
C LYS A 251 -17.08 -20.07 9.10
N GLU A 252 -16.10 -20.96 9.15
CA GLU A 252 -14.68 -20.60 9.20
C GLU A 252 -14.15 -19.98 7.89
N TYR A 253 -14.83 -20.18 6.76
CA TYR A 253 -14.56 -19.48 5.50
C TYR A 253 -15.44 -18.24 5.33
N GLN A 254 -16.68 -18.29 5.80
CA GLN A 254 -17.65 -17.21 5.59
C GLN A 254 -17.48 -16.03 6.56
N THR A 255 -16.97 -16.29 7.77
CA THR A 255 -16.81 -15.27 8.82
C THR A 255 -15.40 -14.69 8.78
N PHE A 256 -15.32 -13.37 8.66
CA PHE A 256 -14.06 -12.63 8.74
C PHE A 256 -13.91 -11.99 10.13
N SER A 257 -12.87 -12.36 10.85
CA SER A 257 -12.48 -11.70 12.10
C SER A 257 -11.43 -10.62 11.86
N ARG A 258 -11.35 -9.64 12.75
CA ARG A 258 -10.27 -8.66 12.76
C ARG A 258 -9.01 -9.29 13.35
N PHE A 259 -7.86 -8.99 12.77
CA PHE A 259 -6.58 -9.36 13.33
C PHE A 259 -6.20 -8.40 14.46
N GLU A 260 -6.03 -8.91 15.68
CA GLU A 260 -5.84 -8.10 16.88
C GLU A 260 -4.38 -7.73 17.16
N LYS A 261 -3.42 -8.41 16.53
CA LYS A 261 -1.99 -8.13 16.73
C LYS A 261 -1.56 -6.93 15.91
N GLU A 262 -0.52 -6.24 16.39
CA GLU A 262 0.08 -5.11 15.68
C GLU A 262 0.52 -5.49 14.26
N THR A 263 0.21 -4.63 13.31
CA THR A 263 0.55 -4.78 11.89
C THR A 263 1.14 -3.49 11.33
N ASP A 264 1.65 -3.58 10.12
CA ASP A 264 2.23 -2.48 9.34
C ASP A 264 1.19 -1.55 8.68
N VAL A 265 -0.10 -1.74 8.98
CA VAL A 265 -1.22 -0.95 8.45
C VAL A 265 -2.05 -0.36 9.60
N VAL A 266 -2.62 0.82 9.38
CA VAL A 266 -3.46 1.51 10.38
C VAL A 266 -4.80 0.81 10.57
N VAL A 267 -5.39 0.28 9.49
CA VAL A 267 -6.66 -0.46 9.55
C VAL A 267 -6.38 -1.92 9.89
N ALA A 268 -6.91 -2.38 11.04
CA ALA A 268 -6.77 -3.76 11.49
C ALA A 268 -7.19 -4.75 10.39
N PRO A 269 -6.30 -5.65 9.93
CA PRO A 269 -6.59 -6.59 8.85
C PRO A 269 -7.78 -7.51 9.12
N TRP A 270 -8.35 -8.08 8.06
CA TRP A 270 -9.40 -9.10 8.15
C TRP A 270 -8.82 -10.48 7.82
N LEU A 271 -9.39 -11.52 8.41
CA LEU A 271 -9.00 -12.89 8.07
C LEU A 271 -10.16 -13.87 8.24
N ASN A 272 -10.20 -14.87 7.38
CA ASN A 272 -10.96 -16.11 7.56
C ASN A 272 -9.99 -17.30 7.51
N LYS A 273 -10.47 -18.53 7.42
CA LYS A 273 -9.61 -19.72 7.29
C LYS A 273 -8.65 -19.65 6.09
N GLU A 274 -9.09 -19.13 4.94
CA GLU A 274 -8.38 -19.26 3.66
C GLU A 274 -7.46 -18.07 3.34
N ILE A 275 -7.83 -16.85 3.72
CA ILE A 275 -7.13 -15.62 3.33
C ILE A 275 -6.98 -14.63 4.50
N PHE A 276 -6.02 -13.72 4.33
CA PHE A 276 -5.74 -12.57 5.18
C PHE A 276 -5.72 -11.32 4.29
N ILE A 277 -6.48 -10.29 4.64
CA ILE A 277 -6.69 -9.09 3.82
C ILE A 277 -6.18 -7.87 4.59
N LYS A 278 -5.23 -7.14 3.99
CA LYS A 278 -4.79 -5.83 4.48
C LYS A 278 -5.33 -4.73 3.57
N LEU A 279 -5.72 -3.62 4.17
CA LEU A 279 -5.99 -2.37 3.48
C LEU A 279 -4.87 -1.39 3.83
N HIS A 280 -4.08 -1.02 2.82
CA HIS A 280 -3.01 -0.04 2.96
C HIS A 280 -3.54 1.35 2.60
N SER A 281 -3.30 2.32 3.48
CA SER A 281 -3.62 3.73 3.19
C SER A 281 -2.72 4.31 2.09
N LYS A 282 -3.02 5.54 1.64
CA LYS A 282 -2.29 6.21 0.56
C LYS A 282 -0.78 6.31 0.82
N THR A 283 -0.36 6.37 2.08
CA THR A 283 1.04 6.58 2.48
C THR A 283 1.70 5.31 3.03
N GLU A 284 0.97 4.21 3.20
CA GLU A 284 1.47 2.98 3.79
C GLU A 284 2.14 2.06 2.77
N GLY A 285 3.15 1.31 3.22
CA GLY A 285 3.71 0.16 2.47
C GLY A 285 4.32 0.48 1.10
N ARG A 286 4.64 1.74 0.81
CA ARG A 286 5.15 2.17 -0.49
C ARG A 286 6.58 1.68 -0.76
N ASN A 287 6.78 1.15 -1.95
CA ASN A 287 8.04 0.66 -2.49
C ASN A 287 8.05 0.88 -4.03
N PHE A 288 8.97 0.24 -4.76
CA PHE A 288 9.08 0.41 -6.22
C PHE A 288 7.95 -0.24 -7.02
N ASP A 289 7.26 -1.25 -6.48
CA ASP A 289 6.17 -1.96 -7.17
C ASP A 289 4.81 -1.24 -7.07
N ASN A 290 4.58 -0.49 -5.99
CA ASN A 290 3.29 0.11 -5.67
C ASN A 290 3.38 1.64 -5.56
N ARG A 291 4.13 2.26 -6.48
CA ARG A 291 4.28 3.72 -6.67
C ARG A 291 3.05 4.41 -7.26
N HIS A 292 1.88 4.17 -6.67
CA HIS A 292 0.65 4.86 -7.06
C HIS A 292 0.10 5.64 -5.85
N PRO A 293 -0.60 6.76 -6.06
CA PRO A 293 -1.01 7.65 -4.97
C PRO A 293 -2.26 7.18 -4.20
N TYR A 294 -2.76 5.98 -4.50
CA TYR A 294 -4.07 5.50 -4.04
C TYR A 294 -3.96 4.37 -3.02
N PRO A 295 -4.92 4.18 -2.10
CA PRO A 295 -4.98 2.98 -1.27
C PRO A 295 -4.91 1.70 -2.12
N TYR A 296 -4.41 0.62 -1.53
CA TYR A 296 -4.39 -0.68 -2.17
C TYR A 296 -4.70 -1.79 -1.18
N ILE A 297 -5.09 -2.93 -1.73
CA ILE A 297 -5.49 -4.10 -0.98
C ILE A 297 -4.41 -5.17 -1.19
N SER A 298 -3.99 -5.78 -0.08
CA SER A 298 -3.13 -6.97 -0.11
C SER A 298 -3.95 -8.18 0.34
N ILE A 299 -3.89 -9.28 -0.42
CA ILE A 299 -4.50 -10.56 -0.04
C ILE A 299 -3.39 -11.60 0.07
N GLN A 300 -3.27 -12.20 1.25
CA GLN A 300 -2.37 -13.32 1.52
C GLN A 300 -3.17 -14.62 1.71
N VAL A 301 -2.78 -15.68 1.01
CA VAL A 301 -3.36 -17.01 1.20
C VAL A 301 -2.84 -17.63 2.49
N ARG A 302 -3.75 -18.13 3.32
CA ARG A 302 -3.47 -18.78 4.61
C ARG A 302 -3.65 -20.29 4.55
N PHE A 303 -4.53 -20.81 3.71
CA PHE A 303 -4.85 -22.23 3.65
C PHE A 303 -4.96 -22.69 2.19
N ASP A 304 -4.25 -23.76 1.85
CA ASP A 304 -4.33 -24.43 0.57
C ASP A 304 -5.45 -25.48 0.68
N ARG A 305 -6.56 -25.23 0.01
CA ARG A 305 -7.72 -26.13 0.04
C ARG A 305 -7.43 -27.47 -0.63
N GLU A 306 -6.64 -27.49 -1.69
CA GLU A 306 -6.37 -28.72 -2.45
C GLU A 306 -5.49 -29.67 -1.65
N LYS A 307 -4.50 -29.11 -0.95
CA LYS A 307 -3.60 -29.86 -0.06
C LYS A 307 -4.13 -30.02 1.36
N ASN A 308 -5.21 -29.31 1.70
CA ASN A 308 -5.80 -29.26 3.03
C ASN A 308 -4.78 -28.88 4.14
N GLU A 309 -3.90 -27.92 3.83
CA GLU A 309 -2.82 -27.50 4.72
C GLU A 309 -2.69 -25.99 4.83
N ARG A 310 -2.02 -25.52 5.88
CA ARG A 310 -1.73 -24.09 6.05
C ARG A 310 -0.62 -23.68 5.09
N VAL A 311 -0.83 -22.58 4.37
CA VAL A 311 0.20 -21.95 3.54
C VAL A 311 1.18 -21.20 4.43
N VAL A 312 2.39 -21.75 4.50
CA VAL A 312 3.53 -21.18 5.23
C VAL A 312 4.66 -20.97 4.23
N PHE A 313 5.37 -19.84 4.37
CA PHE A 313 6.56 -19.59 3.59
C PHE A 313 7.65 -20.62 3.92
N THR A 314 8.30 -21.17 2.89
CA THR A 314 9.54 -21.93 3.03
C THR A 314 10.59 -21.40 2.06
N PRO A 315 11.87 -21.27 2.49
CA PRO A 315 12.94 -20.82 1.59
C PRO A 315 13.09 -21.68 0.33
N GLN A 316 12.83 -22.99 0.45
CA GLN A 316 12.91 -23.95 -0.65
C GLN A 316 11.88 -23.65 -1.74
N GLN A 317 10.63 -23.40 -1.38
CA GLN A 317 9.58 -23.01 -2.35
C GLN A 317 9.92 -21.68 -3.02
N ALA A 318 10.43 -20.73 -2.24
CA ALA A 318 10.80 -19.40 -2.75
C ALA A 318 11.97 -19.42 -3.75
N GLN A 319 12.73 -20.52 -3.84
CA GLN A 319 13.83 -20.70 -4.80
C GLN A 319 13.40 -21.40 -6.09
N GLN A 320 12.19 -21.96 -6.15
CA GLN A 320 11.69 -22.76 -7.28
C GLN A 320 10.94 -21.89 -8.31
N PHE A 321 11.62 -20.99 -9.01
CA PHE A 321 10.99 -20.06 -9.98
C PHE A 321 11.87 -19.72 -11.20
N LEU A 322 13.00 -20.42 -11.38
CA LEU A 322 13.88 -20.19 -12.53
C LEU A 322 13.29 -20.87 -13.78
N ARG A 323 13.22 -20.11 -14.88
CA ARG A 323 13.08 -20.70 -16.22
C ARG A 323 14.33 -21.53 -16.46
N LYS A 324 14.18 -22.86 -16.46
CA LYS A 324 15.24 -23.77 -16.91
C LYS A 324 15.55 -23.52 -18.38
#